data_AF-A0AAN1A1V9-F1
#
_entry.id   AF-A0AAN1A1V9-F1
#
_cell.length_a   1.000
_cell.length_b   1.000
_cell.length_c   1.000
_cell.angle_alpha   90.00
_cell.angle_beta   90.00
_cell.angle_gamma   90.00
#
_symmetry.space_group_name_H-M   'P 1'
#
loop_
_entity.id
_entity.type
_entity.pdbx_description
1 polymer ?
#
loop_
_entity_poly.entity_id
_entity_poly.type
_entity_poly.pdbx_seq_one_letter_code
_entity_poly.pdbx_strand_id
1 'polypeptide(L)'
;MRRVIALLLASCCCSPLLARDVVQVSRCVPGSLLHAHRLEKAHVVDDFHIYYSLQGRDALQYPQDSTGDGVPDVVKDIASQLQAAKYLYTSLLGLRSPLQQKIYRQARQINIYLLTLPKGHGLAFDRVAAETMGDGTALPCGLKIVLNAALRPARNITPAHELFHLYQYGYGVFKQKWYLEGMARWMENAFRPAQERVVPSPGEVTCESNVSRGYSAATFWASYAQQAFAATLVPDNALAYRYVDGSPVFQTRTVPGGAMLAPFFQQLALSSRRISGEMKLPNIRWSEQQQRDGRYSHLICQALAATAQNKK
;
A
#
# COMPACT_ATOMS: atom_id res chain seq x y z
N MET A 1 -58.96 -51.28 21.89
CA MET A 1 -58.10 -50.24 22.50
C MET A 1 -56.64 -50.54 22.15
N ARG A 2 -56.08 -49.88 21.13
CA ARG A 2 -54.66 -50.00 20.76
C ARG A 2 -54.01 -48.64 20.99
N ARG A 3 -53.06 -48.58 21.93
CA ARG A 3 -52.29 -47.38 22.26
C ARG A 3 -51.22 -47.18 21.18
N VAL A 4 -51.25 -46.03 20.52
CA VAL A 4 -50.18 -45.57 19.62
C VAL A 4 -49.16 -44.80 20.46
N ILE A 5 -47.93 -45.31 20.52
CA ILE A 5 -46.79 -44.64 21.14
C ILE A 5 -46.20 -43.71 20.07
N ALA A 6 -46.29 -42.40 20.28
CA ALA A 6 -45.63 -41.41 19.45
C ALA A 6 -44.17 -41.27 19.90
N LEU A 7 -43.22 -41.70 19.07
CA LEU A 7 -41.80 -41.39 19.24
C LEU A 7 -41.55 -39.95 18.79
N LEU A 8 -41.19 -39.08 19.74
CA LEU A 8 -40.65 -37.76 19.48
C LEU A 8 -39.18 -37.88 19.05
N LEU A 9 -38.93 -37.77 17.75
CA LEU A 9 -37.59 -37.57 17.19
C LEU A 9 -37.15 -36.13 17.49
N ALA A 10 -36.30 -35.96 18.51
CA ALA A 10 -35.56 -34.73 18.75
C ALA A 10 -34.56 -34.52 17.60
N SER A 11 -34.93 -33.67 16.64
CA SER A 11 -34.02 -33.15 15.63
C SER A 11 -33.06 -32.16 16.30
N CYS A 12 -31.87 -32.64 16.68
CA CYS A 12 -30.72 -31.78 16.98
C CYS A 12 -30.29 -31.09 15.68
N CYS A 13 -30.90 -29.95 15.37
CA CYS A 13 -30.36 -28.99 14.41
C CYS A 13 -29.09 -28.36 15.00
N CYS A 14 -27.97 -29.08 14.94
CA CYS A 14 -26.66 -28.44 15.02
C CYS A 14 -26.59 -27.44 13.87
N SER A 15 -26.78 -26.17 14.19
CA SER A 15 -26.48 -25.08 13.26
C SER A 15 -25.04 -25.28 12.78
N PRO A 16 -24.77 -25.32 11.45
CA PRO A 16 -23.40 -25.39 10.99
C PRO A 16 -22.69 -24.17 11.58
N LEU A 17 -21.62 -24.41 12.34
CA LEU A 17 -20.67 -23.38 12.73
C LEU A 17 -20.28 -22.61 11.47
N LEU A 18 -20.89 -21.45 11.25
CA LEU A 18 -20.57 -20.57 10.13
C LEU A 18 -19.06 -20.37 10.20
N ALA A 19 -18.35 -20.83 9.17
CA ALA A 19 -16.90 -20.66 9.07
C ALA A 19 -16.61 -19.17 9.33
N ARG A 20 -15.90 -18.89 10.42
CA ARG A 20 -15.58 -17.51 10.79
C ARG A 20 -14.87 -16.86 9.61
N ASP A 21 -15.41 -15.74 9.15
CA ASP A 21 -14.81 -14.97 8.07
C ASP A 21 -13.35 -14.65 8.42
N VAL A 22 -12.43 -15.15 7.60
CA VAL A 22 -10.99 -14.99 7.79
C VAL A 22 -10.49 -13.62 7.36
N VAL A 23 -11.30 -12.86 6.61
CA VAL A 23 -11.03 -11.45 6.30
C VAL A 23 -11.82 -10.59 7.26
N GLN A 24 -11.18 -10.23 8.36
CA GLN A 24 -11.74 -9.38 9.40
C GLN A 24 -11.31 -7.94 9.21
N VAL A 25 -12.15 -7.05 9.74
CA VAL A 25 -11.88 -5.62 9.82
C VAL A 25 -10.82 -5.39 10.90
N SER A 26 -9.76 -4.66 10.58
CA SER A 26 -8.76 -4.23 11.55
C SER A 26 -9.40 -3.27 12.55
N ARG A 27 -9.13 -3.49 13.83
CA ARG A 27 -9.56 -2.57 14.88
C ARG A 27 -8.68 -1.33 14.82
N CYS A 28 -9.27 -0.17 15.04
CA CYS A 28 -8.50 1.01 15.39
C CYS A 28 -7.88 0.79 16.77
N VAL A 29 -6.54 0.77 16.79
CA VAL A 29 -5.77 0.63 18.03
C VAL A 29 -5.19 1.98 18.44
N PRO A 30 -4.90 2.19 19.74
CA PRO A 30 -4.08 3.32 20.16
C PRO A 30 -2.70 3.27 19.48
N GLY A 31 -2.30 4.38 18.90
CA GLY A 31 -0.97 4.61 18.37
C GLY A 31 -0.06 5.26 19.41
N SER A 32 1.25 5.10 19.25
CA SER A 32 2.26 5.70 20.12
C SER A 32 3.38 6.39 19.33
N LEU A 33 3.25 6.44 18.01
CA LEU A 33 4.28 6.97 17.11
C LEU A 33 4.51 8.46 17.38
N LEU A 34 3.45 9.20 17.71
CA LEU A 34 3.53 10.66 17.90
C LEU A 34 3.67 11.09 19.37
N HIS A 35 3.78 10.17 20.34
CA HIS A 35 3.83 10.54 21.77
C HIS A 35 4.95 11.50 22.14
N ALA A 36 6.06 11.47 21.39
CA ALA A 36 7.19 12.39 21.60
C ALA A 36 7.23 13.55 20.58
N HIS A 37 6.30 13.58 19.62
CA HIS A 37 6.32 14.48 18.47
C HIS A 37 5.14 15.45 18.54
N ARG A 38 5.36 16.68 18.09
CA ARG A 38 4.31 17.69 17.91
C ARG A 38 4.40 18.24 16.51
N LEU A 39 3.32 18.09 15.75
CA LEU A 39 3.20 18.53 14.37
C LEU A 39 2.06 19.53 14.30
N GLU A 40 2.36 20.80 14.53
CA GLU A 40 1.37 21.87 14.75
C GLU A 40 0.65 22.33 13.48
N LYS A 41 1.10 21.88 12.30
CA LYS A 41 0.48 22.20 11.02
C LYS A 41 -0.08 20.95 10.36
N ALA A 42 -1.16 21.15 9.60
CA ALA A 42 -1.75 20.11 8.77
C ALA A 42 -2.15 20.70 7.41
N HIS A 43 -1.93 19.92 6.36
CA HIS A 43 -2.47 20.17 5.03
C HIS A 43 -3.28 18.94 4.60
N VAL A 44 -4.50 19.17 4.09
CA VAL A 44 -5.43 18.11 3.73
C VAL A 44 -5.72 18.19 2.25
N VAL A 45 -5.59 17.06 1.56
CA VAL A 45 -5.93 16.91 0.16
C VAL A 45 -6.53 15.52 -0.08
N ASP A 46 -7.73 15.45 -0.65
CA ASP A 46 -8.50 14.22 -0.78
C ASP A 46 -8.59 13.44 0.56
N ASP A 47 -8.06 12.21 0.61
CA ASP A 47 -8.03 11.35 1.79
C ASP A 47 -6.73 11.50 2.61
N PHE A 48 -5.82 12.37 2.17
CA PHE A 48 -4.48 12.51 2.72
C PHE A 48 -4.42 13.68 3.70
N HIS A 49 -4.02 13.39 4.93
CA HIS A 49 -3.80 14.37 5.98
C HIS A 49 -2.30 14.44 6.29
N ILE A 50 -1.64 15.49 5.82
CA ILE A 50 -0.19 15.69 5.96
C ILE A 50 0.06 16.58 7.17
N TYR A 51 0.62 16.01 8.23
CA TYR A 51 0.99 16.71 9.46
C TYR A 51 2.49 17.01 9.45
N TYR A 52 2.84 18.23 9.80
CA TYR A 52 4.22 18.72 9.78
C TYR A 52 4.47 19.79 10.84
N SER A 53 5.74 20.10 11.06
CA SER A 53 6.18 21.18 11.94
C SER A 53 7.11 22.15 11.21
N LEU A 54 7.06 23.42 11.56
CA LEU A 54 7.99 24.45 11.09
C LEU A 54 9.10 24.73 12.10
N GLN A 55 9.07 24.09 13.27
CA GLN A 55 9.97 24.37 14.38
C GLN A 55 10.29 23.13 15.22
N GLY A 56 11.33 23.22 16.04
CA GLY A 56 11.75 22.10 16.88
C GLY A 56 12.39 20.94 16.08
N ARG A 57 12.42 19.76 16.69
CA ARG A 57 13.22 18.62 16.20
C ARG A 57 12.72 17.99 14.90
N ASP A 58 11.44 18.17 14.59
CA ASP A 58 10.76 17.61 13.42
C ASP A 58 10.43 18.71 12.39
N ALA A 59 11.08 19.88 12.50
CA ALA A 59 10.90 20.97 11.55
C ALA A 59 11.26 20.54 10.12
N LEU A 60 10.47 21.00 9.15
CA LEU A 60 10.79 20.82 7.74
C LEU A 60 12.15 21.44 7.41
N GLN A 61 13.00 20.68 6.72
CA GLN A 61 14.29 21.19 6.23
C GLN A 61 14.10 22.24 5.12
N TYR A 62 12.99 22.15 4.38
CA TYR A 62 12.66 23.02 3.25
C TYR A 62 11.29 23.70 3.49
N PRO A 63 11.22 24.72 4.38
CA PRO A 63 9.97 25.35 4.77
C PRO A 63 9.51 26.46 3.80
N GLN A 64 10.13 26.58 2.63
CA GLN A 64 9.80 27.62 1.65
C GLN A 64 8.34 27.51 1.21
N ASP A 65 7.65 28.64 1.13
CA ASP A 65 6.31 28.78 0.58
C ASP A 65 6.37 29.88 -0.49
N SER A 66 6.59 29.46 -1.74
CA SER A 66 6.74 30.38 -2.86
C SER A 66 5.43 31.04 -3.29
N THR A 67 4.29 30.49 -2.89
CA THR A 67 2.97 31.04 -3.24
C THR A 67 2.38 31.93 -2.14
N GLY A 68 2.94 31.90 -0.93
CA GLY A 68 2.49 32.70 0.21
C GLY A 68 1.12 32.28 0.75
N ASP A 69 0.69 31.04 0.50
CA ASP A 69 -0.61 30.51 0.91
C ASP A 69 -0.58 29.87 2.32
N GLY A 70 0.58 29.92 2.97
CA GLY A 70 0.82 29.36 4.30
C GLY A 70 1.16 27.88 4.30
N VAL A 71 1.27 27.23 3.13
CA VAL A 71 1.63 25.82 2.99
C VAL A 71 2.99 25.71 2.31
N PRO A 72 4.01 25.14 2.97
CA PRO A 72 5.32 24.93 2.35
C PRO A 72 5.23 24.14 1.05
N ASP A 73 6.06 24.51 0.08
CA ASP A 73 6.12 23.91 -1.25
C ASP A 73 6.38 22.40 -1.17
N VAL A 74 7.23 21.96 -0.24
CA VAL A 74 7.48 20.54 0.01
C VAL A 74 6.22 19.78 0.42
N VAL A 75 5.31 20.40 1.17
CA VAL A 75 4.04 19.79 1.59
C VAL A 75 3.08 19.68 0.40
N LYS A 76 3.00 20.73 -0.43
CA LYS A 76 2.23 20.74 -1.69
C LYS A 76 2.76 19.69 -2.68
N ASP A 77 4.07 19.53 -2.77
CA ASP A 77 4.71 18.53 -3.62
C ASP A 77 4.45 17.10 -3.16
N ILE A 78 4.47 16.84 -1.84
CA ILE A 78 4.08 15.54 -1.28
C ILE A 78 2.62 15.24 -1.62
N ALA A 79 1.72 16.22 -1.40
CA ALA A 79 0.31 16.14 -1.76
C ALA A 79 0.13 15.77 -3.24
N SER A 80 0.75 16.51 -4.16
CA SER A 80 0.64 16.25 -5.60
C SER A 80 1.17 14.86 -5.97
N GLN A 81 2.26 14.39 -5.36
CA GLN A 81 2.79 13.05 -5.63
C GLN A 81 1.84 11.95 -5.13
N LEU A 82 1.21 12.12 -3.96
CA LEU A 82 0.24 11.17 -3.41
C LEU A 82 -1.04 11.12 -4.25
N GLN A 83 -1.54 12.26 -4.72
CA GLN A 83 -2.71 12.32 -5.60
C GLN A 83 -2.42 11.64 -6.94
N ALA A 84 -1.28 11.94 -7.57
CA ALA A 84 -0.85 11.29 -8.80
C ALA A 84 -0.70 9.77 -8.62
N ALA A 85 -0.10 9.33 -7.51
CA ALA A 85 0.06 7.91 -7.20
C ALA A 85 -1.29 7.22 -6.95
N LYS A 86 -2.21 7.84 -6.20
CA LYS A 86 -3.58 7.33 -6.02
C LYS A 86 -4.31 7.20 -7.37
N TYR A 87 -4.21 8.23 -8.23
CA TYR A 87 -4.80 8.21 -9.55
C TYR A 87 -4.25 7.05 -10.39
N LEU A 88 -2.91 6.89 -10.42
CA LEU A 88 -2.27 5.77 -11.12
C LEU A 88 -2.76 4.42 -10.58
N TYR A 89 -2.59 4.17 -9.29
CA TYR A 89 -2.83 2.86 -8.70
C TYR A 89 -4.31 2.46 -8.75
N THR A 90 -5.22 3.40 -8.45
CA THR A 90 -6.65 3.10 -8.43
C THR A 90 -7.30 3.23 -9.80
N SER A 91 -7.13 4.38 -10.45
CA SER A 91 -7.94 4.72 -11.63
C SER A 91 -7.38 4.10 -12.92
N LEU A 92 -6.05 4.03 -13.05
CA LEU A 92 -5.42 3.50 -14.26
C LEU A 92 -5.08 2.01 -14.14
N LEU A 93 -4.59 1.57 -12.98
CA LEU A 93 -4.15 0.19 -12.75
C LEU A 93 -5.20 -0.70 -12.08
N GLY A 94 -6.37 -0.14 -11.75
CA GLY A 94 -7.54 -0.89 -11.27
C GLY A 94 -7.39 -1.48 -9.87
N LEU A 95 -6.42 -1.02 -9.07
CA LEU A 95 -6.32 -1.43 -7.68
C LEU A 95 -7.43 -0.80 -6.84
N ARG A 96 -7.93 -1.53 -5.85
CA ARG A 96 -8.86 -0.99 -4.87
C ARG A 96 -8.08 -0.11 -3.88
N SER A 97 -8.51 1.14 -3.75
CA SER A 97 -7.96 2.10 -2.77
C SER A 97 -7.87 1.49 -1.37
N PRO A 98 -6.81 1.78 -0.59
CA PRO A 98 -6.64 1.25 0.76
C PRO A 98 -7.87 1.48 1.64
N LEU A 99 -8.45 2.68 1.65
CA LEU A 99 -9.63 2.99 2.48
C LEU A 99 -10.91 2.24 2.06
N GLN A 100 -10.94 1.68 0.85
CA GLN A 100 -12.04 0.84 0.38
C GLN A 100 -11.81 -0.66 0.67
N GLN A 101 -10.63 -1.04 1.18
CA GLN A 101 -10.35 -2.42 1.56
C GLN A 101 -11.07 -2.78 2.85
N LYS A 102 -11.65 -3.99 2.90
CA LYS A 102 -12.40 -4.46 4.06
C LYS A 102 -11.57 -4.43 5.35
N ILE A 103 -10.29 -4.80 5.28
CA ILE A 103 -9.38 -4.78 6.44
C ILE A 103 -9.23 -3.37 7.02
N TYR A 104 -9.40 -2.31 6.23
CA TYR A 104 -9.20 -0.92 6.64
C TYR A 104 -10.48 -0.12 6.85
N ARG A 105 -11.64 -0.79 6.97
CA ARG A 105 -12.95 -0.13 7.14
C ARG A 105 -13.02 0.85 8.32
N GLN A 106 -12.18 0.70 9.35
CA GLN A 106 -12.12 1.63 10.49
C GLN A 106 -11.20 2.84 10.27
N ALA A 107 -10.38 2.84 9.21
CA ALA A 107 -9.57 4.01 8.86
C ALA A 107 -10.47 5.05 8.18
N ARG A 108 -10.43 6.29 8.69
CA ARG A 108 -11.16 7.42 8.11
C ARG A 108 -10.36 8.17 7.06
N GLN A 109 -9.04 8.05 7.14
CA GLN A 109 -8.08 8.83 6.36
C GLN A 109 -6.72 8.11 6.28
N ILE A 110 -5.84 8.62 5.42
CA ILE A 110 -4.42 8.27 5.39
C ILE A 110 -3.66 9.43 6.01
N ASN A 111 -3.02 9.17 7.16
CA ASN A 111 -2.19 10.14 7.87
C ASN A 111 -0.75 10.06 7.37
N ILE A 112 -0.19 11.20 6.99
CA ILE A 112 1.20 11.36 6.61
C ILE A 112 1.86 12.22 7.69
N TYR A 113 2.91 11.70 8.32
CA TYR A 113 3.65 12.42 9.35
C TYR A 113 5.04 12.76 8.83
N LEU A 114 5.37 14.05 8.77
CA LEU A 114 6.71 14.51 8.40
C LEU A 114 7.55 14.61 9.67
N LEU A 115 8.43 13.63 9.86
CA LEU A 115 9.26 13.49 11.07
C LEU A 115 10.74 13.48 10.70
N THR A 116 11.61 13.90 11.61
CA THR A 116 13.05 13.68 11.43
C THR A 116 13.36 12.20 11.61
N LEU A 117 13.81 11.54 10.54
CA LEU A 117 14.17 10.13 10.56
C LEU A 117 15.69 9.95 10.61
N PRO A 118 16.23 9.12 11.54
CA PRO A 118 17.66 8.86 11.62
C PRO A 118 18.19 8.08 10.41
N LYS A 119 17.32 7.29 9.76
CA LYS A 119 17.62 6.51 8.55
C LYS A 119 16.38 6.40 7.68
N GLY A 120 16.61 6.31 6.37
CA GLY A 120 15.54 6.14 5.38
C GLY A 120 14.77 7.42 5.07
N HIS A 121 13.87 7.31 4.11
CA HIS A 121 13.06 8.43 3.61
C HIS A 121 11.58 8.30 3.95
N GLY A 122 11.11 7.09 4.29
CA GLY A 122 9.73 6.86 4.66
C GLY A 122 9.46 5.44 5.15
N LEU A 123 8.27 5.24 5.70
CA LEU A 123 7.74 3.99 6.21
C LEU A 123 6.21 3.97 6.11
N ALA A 124 5.65 2.91 5.52
CA ALA A 124 4.22 2.62 5.56
C ALA A 124 3.87 1.59 6.64
N PHE A 125 2.76 1.81 7.36
CA PHE A 125 2.25 0.91 8.39
C PHE A 125 0.94 0.25 7.94
N ASP A 126 0.77 -1.02 8.28
CA ASP A 126 -0.37 -1.84 7.89
C ASP A 126 -1.52 -1.86 8.90
N ARG A 127 -1.32 -1.30 10.10
CA ARG A 127 -2.35 -1.23 11.16
C ARG A 127 -3.07 0.11 11.16
N VAL A 128 -4.39 0.05 11.31
CA VAL A 128 -5.24 1.21 11.57
C VAL A 128 -5.01 1.67 13.01
N ALA A 129 -4.62 2.92 13.19
CA ALA A 129 -4.37 3.46 14.53
C ALA A 129 -4.86 4.91 14.66
N ALA A 130 -5.24 5.28 15.88
CA ALA A 130 -5.42 6.67 16.29
C ALA A 130 -4.17 7.09 17.05
N GLU A 131 -3.39 8.00 16.47
CA GLU A 131 -2.18 8.53 17.10
C GLU A 131 -2.53 9.70 18.05
N THR A 132 -1.73 9.85 19.10
CA THR A 132 -1.80 11.00 20.00
C THR A 132 -0.46 11.74 19.96
N MET A 133 -0.50 13.04 19.71
CA MET A 133 0.69 13.90 19.72
C MET A 133 1.21 14.10 21.15
N GLY A 134 2.46 14.58 21.26
CA GLY A 134 3.09 14.84 22.56
C GLY A 134 2.43 15.93 23.41
N ASP A 135 1.54 16.74 22.83
CA ASP A 135 0.71 17.71 23.56
C ASP A 135 -0.69 17.16 23.94
N GLY A 136 -0.93 15.87 23.72
CA GLY A 136 -2.20 15.20 24.02
C GLY A 136 -3.24 15.31 22.89
N THR A 137 -2.94 15.98 21.77
CA THR A 137 -3.86 16.06 20.63
C THR A 137 -4.08 14.67 20.03
N ALA A 138 -5.31 14.16 20.10
CA ALA A 138 -5.70 12.90 19.50
C ALA A 138 -6.08 13.08 18.01
N LEU A 139 -5.56 12.20 17.15
CA LEU A 139 -5.86 12.18 15.72
C LEU A 139 -6.90 11.10 15.36
N PRO A 140 -7.68 11.30 14.29
CA PRO A 140 -8.60 10.26 13.81
C PRO A 140 -7.88 8.95 13.48
N CYS A 141 -8.60 7.83 13.69
CA CYS A 141 -8.17 6.51 13.24
C CYS A 141 -7.85 6.53 11.73
N GLY A 142 -6.63 6.18 11.38
CA GLY A 142 -6.17 6.21 9.99
C GLY A 142 -5.12 5.16 9.68
N LEU A 143 -4.85 5.00 8.39
CA LEU A 143 -3.60 4.39 7.92
C LEU A 143 -2.46 5.40 8.08
N LYS A 144 -1.22 4.92 8.12
CA LYS A 144 -0.08 5.77 8.47
C LYS A 144 1.06 5.60 7.48
N ILE A 145 1.58 6.73 7.04
CA ILE A 145 2.86 6.86 6.37
C ILE A 145 3.68 7.86 7.18
N VAL A 146 4.95 7.54 7.42
CA VAL A 146 5.93 8.49 7.91
C VAL A 146 6.84 8.83 6.75
N LEU A 147 7.15 10.11 6.57
CA LEU A 147 8.15 10.58 5.62
C LEU A 147 9.18 11.42 6.36
N ASN A 148 10.40 11.42 5.85
CA ASN A 148 11.46 12.24 6.41
C ASN A 148 11.15 13.74 6.19
N ALA A 149 11.24 14.57 7.22
CA ALA A 149 11.07 16.03 7.13
C ALA A 149 12.11 16.72 6.22
N ALA A 150 13.17 16.00 5.86
CA ALA A 150 14.20 16.36 4.88
C ALA A 150 13.88 15.98 3.42
N LEU A 151 12.67 15.49 3.11
CA LEU A 151 12.33 15.03 1.78
C LEU A 151 12.26 16.18 0.75
N ARG A 152 12.64 15.90 -0.50
CA ARG A 152 12.36 16.75 -1.68
C ARG A 152 11.62 15.93 -2.73
N PRO A 153 10.29 15.98 -2.80
CA PRO A 153 9.48 15.03 -3.58
C PRO A 153 9.78 15.02 -5.08
N ALA A 154 10.08 16.19 -5.67
CA ALA A 154 10.49 16.28 -7.08
C ALA A 154 11.76 15.47 -7.41
N ARG A 155 12.56 15.10 -6.40
CA ARG A 155 13.76 14.27 -6.53
C ARG A 155 13.68 12.95 -5.77
N ASN A 156 12.56 12.68 -5.10
CA ASN A 156 12.41 11.54 -4.23
C ASN A 156 10.96 11.01 -4.27
N ILE A 157 10.82 9.80 -4.80
CA ILE A 157 9.54 9.14 -5.08
C ILE A 157 8.97 8.40 -3.85
N THR A 158 9.58 8.55 -2.67
CA THR A 158 9.15 7.87 -1.45
C THR A 158 7.65 8.03 -1.14
N PRO A 159 7.00 9.21 -1.25
CA PRO A 159 5.56 9.30 -1.01
C PRO A 159 4.73 8.31 -1.84
N ALA A 160 5.00 8.21 -3.14
CA ALA A 160 4.33 7.25 -4.02
C ALA A 160 4.70 5.78 -3.70
N HIS A 161 5.95 5.54 -3.27
CA HIS A 161 6.45 4.22 -2.85
C HIS A 161 5.72 3.71 -1.60
N GLU A 162 5.70 4.51 -0.54
CA GLU A 162 5.06 4.15 0.73
C GLU A 162 3.53 4.02 0.56
N LEU A 163 2.93 4.85 -0.28
CA LEU A 163 1.51 4.69 -0.61
C LEU A 163 1.24 3.33 -1.27
N PHE A 164 2.12 2.87 -2.17
CA PHE A 164 1.95 1.57 -2.83
C PHE A 164 1.97 0.40 -1.83
N HIS A 165 2.77 0.47 -0.77
CA HIS A 165 2.74 -0.52 0.31
C HIS A 165 1.37 -0.62 0.98
N LEU A 166 0.66 0.48 1.20
CA LEU A 166 -0.71 0.43 1.76
C LEU A 166 -1.68 -0.35 0.84
N TYR A 167 -1.51 -0.26 -0.48
CA TYR A 167 -2.26 -1.12 -1.40
C TYR A 167 -1.87 -2.59 -1.20
N GLN A 168 -0.58 -2.90 -1.16
CA GLN A 168 -0.10 -4.28 -0.98
C GLN A 168 -0.63 -4.93 0.30
N TYR A 169 -0.56 -4.22 1.42
CA TYR A 169 -1.07 -4.69 2.72
C TYR A 169 -2.60 -4.88 2.73
N GLY A 170 -3.32 -4.07 1.95
CA GLY A 170 -4.77 -4.17 1.84
C GLY A 170 -5.26 -5.45 1.14
N TYR A 171 -4.44 -6.06 0.29
CA TYR A 171 -4.81 -7.23 -0.50
C TYR A 171 -4.44 -8.57 0.15
N GLY A 172 -3.39 -8.63 0.98
CA GLY A 172 -3.02 -9.90 1.61
C GLY A 172 -1.98 -9.78 2.71
N VAL A 173 -1.78 -10.89 3.42
CA VAL A 173 -0.88 -11.00 4.58
C VAL A 173 0.61 -11.15 4.22
N PHE A 174 0.96 -11.01 2.93
CA PHE A 174 2.31 -11.32 2.46
C PHE A 174 3.25 -10.11 2.64
N LYS A 175 4.37 -10.33 3.34
CA LYS A 175 5.41 -9.31 3.56
C LYS A 175 6.80 -9.72 3.09
N GLN A 176 6.85 -10.47 1.99
CA GLN A 176 8.12 -10.85 1.35
C GLN A 176 8.77 -9.61 0.72
N LYS A 177 10.04 -9.36 1.04
CA LYS A 177 10.77 -8.15 0.59
C LYS A 177 10.82 -8.01 -0.92
N TRP A 178 11.10 -9.10 -1.64
CA TRP A 178 11.17 -9.10 -3.11
C TRP A 178 9.84 -8.70 -3.76
N TYR A 179 8.71 -9.01 -3.10
CA TYR A 179 7.37 -8.60 -3.52
C TYR A 179 7.08 -7.16 -3.12
N LEU A 180 7.22 -6.80 -1.84
CA LEU A 180 6.89 -5.47 -1.35
C LEU A 180 7.78 -4.41 -2.01
N GLU A 181 9.07 -4.46 -1.72
CA GLU A 181 10.06 -3.48 -2.16
C GLU A 181 10.31 -3.56 -3.66
N GLY A 182 10.35 -4.78 -4.22
CA GLY A 182 10.60 -4.97 -5.64
C GLY A 182 9.49 -4.41 -6.52
N MET A 183 8.21 -4.65 -6.16
CA MET A 183 7.10 -4.07 -6.93
C MET A 183 6.97 -2.57 -6.70
N ALA A 184 7.12 -2.10 -5.46
CA ALA A 184 7.08 -0.67 -5.17
C ALA A 184 8.15 0.07 -5.98
N ARG A 185 9.36 -0.49 -6.04
CA ARG A 185 10.47 0.04 -6.85
C ARG A 185 10.20 -0.01 -8.35
N TRP A 186 9.52 -1.03 -8.86
CA TRP A 186 9.08 -1.05 -10.25
C TRP A 186 8.04 0.04 -10.53
N MET A 187 7.07 0.22 -9.63
CA MET A 187 6.03 1.25 -9.78
C MET A 187 6.59 2.68 -9.77
N GLU A 188 7.72 2.92 -9.10
CA GLU A 188 8.42 4.21 -9.17
C GLU A 188 8.78 4.62 -10.61
N ASN A 189 8.88 3.70 -11.57
CA ASN A 189 9.17 4.02 -12.97
C ASN A 189 8.17 5.03 -13.58
N ALA A 190 6.94 5.08 -13.06
CA ALA A 190 5.94 6.06 -13.51
C ALA A 190 6.32 7.51 -13.17
N PHE A 191 7.12 7.71 -12.12
CA PHE A 191 7.48 9.00 -11.57
C PHE A 191 8.99 9.31 -11.69
N ARG A 192 9.79 8.34 -12.15
CA ARG A 192 11.23 8.49 -12.37
C ARG A 192 11.57 8.98 -13.78
N PRO A 193 12.54 9.89 -13.92
CA PRO A 193 13.17 10.18 -15.20
C PRO A 193 13.68 8.90 -15.88
N ALA A 194 13.69 8.86 -17.21
CA ALA A 194 13.98 7.65 -17.98
C ALA A 194 15.31 6.97 -17.58
N GLN A 195 16.35 7.77 -17.33
CA GLN A 195 17.68 7.30 -16.95
C GLN A 195 17.74 6.65 -15.55
N GLU A 196 16.75 6.89 -14.69
CA GLU A 196 16.70 6.33 -13.33
C GLU A 196 15.73 5.15 -13.19
N ARG A 197 15.06 4.77 -14.28
CA ARG A 197 14.08 3.68 -14.27
C ARG A 197 14.76 2.34 -14.13
N VAL A 198 14.02 1.42 -13.52
CA VAL A 198 14.34 0.00 -13.54
C VAL A 198 14.29 -0.47 -14.99
N VAL A 199 15.43 -0.97 -15.47
CA VAL A 199 15.58 -1.54 -16.81
C VAL A 199 15.16 -3.02 -16.78
N PRO A 200 14.21 -3.44 -17.62
CA PRO A 200 13.88 -4.85 -17.81
C PRO A 200 15.10 -5.65 -18.30
N SER A 201 15.27 -6.88 -17.80
CA SER A 201 16.33 -7.78 -18.26
C SER A 201 15.89 -8.50 -19.53
N PRO A 202 16.76 -8.60 -20.56
CA PRO A 202 16.52 -9.53 -21.66
C PRO A 202 16.74 -10.96 -21.14
N GLY A 203 15.72 -11.82 -21.25
CA GLY A 203 15.79 -13.23 -20.85
C GLY A 203 14.63 -13.69 -19.98
N GLU A 204 14.36 -14.99 -20.00
CA GLU A 204 13.41 -15.62 -19.07
C GLU A 204 14.03 -15.70 -17.68
N VAL A 205 13.38 -15.07 -16.71
CA VAL A 205 13.76 -15.14 -15.30
C VAL A 205 12.57 -15.72 -14.54
N THR A 206 12.78 -16.81 -13.81
CA THR A 206 11.72 -17.43 -13.02
C THR A 206 11.43 -16.62 -11.77
N CYS A 207 10.18 -16.66 -11.31
CA CYS A 207 9.74 -15.98 -10.09
C CYS A 207 10.57 -16.42 -8.88
N GLU A 208 10.79 -17.72 -8.76
CA GLU A 208 11.50 -18.38 -7.67
C GLU A 208 12.94 -17.91 -7.55
N SER A 209 13.60 -17.55 -8.66
CA SER A 209 14.99 -17.05 -8.63
C SER A 209 15.15 -15.65 -7.98
N ASN A 210 14.05 -14.96 -7.70
CA ASN A 210 14.05 -13.59 -7.17
C ASN A 210 13.67 -13.50 -5.68
N VAL A 211 13.29 -14.60 -5.03
CA VAL A 211 12.68 -14.56 -3.69
C VAL A 211 13.61 -14.09 -2.58
N SER A 212 14.93 -14.19 -2.80
CA SER A 212 15.96 -13.70 -1.87
C SER A 212 16.27 -12.20 -2.00
N ARG A 213 15.73 -11.53 -3.02
CA ARG A 213 16.04 -10.14 -3.34
C ARG A 213 15.18 -9.16 -2.54
N GLY A 214 15.59 -7.89 -2.54
CA GLY A 214 14.78 -6.75 -2.08
C GLY A 214 14.42 -5.86 -3.26
N TYR A 215 14.88 -4.60 -3.25
CA TYR A 215 14.72 -3.66 -4.36
C TYR A 215 15.17 -4.20 -5.72
N SER A 216 16.22 -5.03 -5.76
CA SER A 216 16.73 -5.61 -7.01
C SER A 216 15.78 -6.61 -7.68
N ALA A 217 14.69 -7.02 -7.02
CA ALA A 217 13.60 -7.78 -7.65
C ALA A 217 12.77 -6.92 -8.62
N ALA A 218 12.90 -5.59 -8.58
CA ALA A 218 12.15 -4.71 -9.48
C ALA A 218 12.39 -5.03 -10.96
N THR A 219 13.61 -5.42 -11.33
CA THR A 219 13.94 -5.84 -12.70
C THR A 219 13.12 -7.05 -13.12
N PHE A 220 12.93 -8.04 -12.24
CA PHE A 220 12.06 -9.18 -12.52
C PHE A 220 10.61 -8.73 -12.74
N TRP A 221 10.06 -7.92 -11.84
CA TRP A 221 8.69 -7.44 -11.95
C TRP A 221 8.44 -6.65 -13.24
N ALA A 222 9.35 -5.72 -13.56
CA ALA A 222 9.28 -4.95 -14.80
C ALA A 222 9.33 -5.84 -16.04
N SER A 223 10.25 -6.82 -16.07
CA SER A 223 10.43 -7.74 -17.20
C SER A 223 9.22 -8.63 -17.39
N TYR A 224 8.77 -9.31 -16.33
CA TYR A 224 7.64 -10.22 -16.38
C TYR A 224 6.35 -9.48 -16.77
N ALA A 225 6.09 -8.33 -16.16
CA ALA A 225 4.91 -7.53 -16.47
C ALA A 225 4.91 -7.10 -17.93
N GLN A 226 6.00 -6.52 -18.43
CA GLN A 226 6.09 -6.03 -19.81
C GLN A 226 6.00 -7.14 -20.85
N GLN A 227 6.61 -8.30 -20.60
CA GLN A 227 6.58 -9.43 -21.53
C GLN A 227 5.20 -10.07 -21.60
N ALA A 228 4.51 -10.17 -20.47
CA ALA A 228 3.31 -10.97 -20.38
C ALA A 228 2.02 -10.14 -20.45
N PHE A 229 2.02 -8.86 -20.11
CA PHE A 229 0.81 -8.03 -19.96
C PHE A 229 0.87 -6.77 -20.80
N ALA A 230 -0.30 -6.30 -21.24
CA ALA A 230 -0.41 -5.04 -21.97
C ALA A 230 0.05 -3.85 -21.11
N ALA A 231 0.58 -2.84 -21.79
CA ALA A 231 0.88 -1.56 -21.17
C ALA A 231 -0.42 -0.80 -20.82
N THR A 232 -0.39 -0.07 -19.72
CA THR A 232 -1.45 0.89 -19.35
C THR A 232 -1.04 2.28 -19.79
N LEU A 233 -1.91 2.99 -20.50
CA LEU A 233 -1.66 4.37 -20.91
C LEU A 233 -1.82 5.33 -19.72
N VAL A 234 -0.95 6.33 -19.66
CA VAL A 234 -1.08 7.50 -18.78
C VAL A 234 -1.64 8.64 -19.63
N PRO A 235 -2.94 8.98 -19.47
CA PRO A 235 -3.62 9.94 -20.34
C PRO A 235 -3.11 11.38 -20.14
N ASP A 236 -3.36 12.27 -21.11
CA ASP A 236 -2.87 13.66 -21.10
C ASP A 236 -3.34 14.46 -19.88
N ASN A 237 -4.55 14.19 -19.37
CA ASN A 237 -5.03 14.85 -18.15
C ASN A 237 -4.21 14.49 -16.90
N ALA A 238 -3.49 13.36 -16.89
CA ALA A 238 -2.56 13.02 -15.82
C ALA A 238 -1.33 13.96 -15.80
N LEU A 239 -1.04 14.68 -16.90
CA LEU A 239 0.02 15.70 -16.92
C LEU A 239 -0.33 16.96 -16.13
N ALA A 240 -1.58 17.08 -15.67
CA ALA A 240 -1.97 18.17 -14.78
C ALA A 240 -1.32 18.05 -13.39
N TYR A 241 -0.90 16.85 -12.98
CA TYR A 241 -0.15 16.67 -11.74
C TYR A 241 1.26 17.22 -11.90
N ARG A 242 1.54 18.33 -11.21
CA ARG A 242 2.81 19.05 -11.24
C ARG A 242 3.27 19.39 -9.83
N TYR A 243 4.58 19.37 -9.65
CA TYR A 243 5.21 19.98 -8.49
C TYR A 243 5.09 21.51 -8.58
N VAL A 244 5.35 22.19 -7.47
CA VAL A 244 5.26 23.66 -7.38
C VAL A 244 6.21 24.35 -8.36
N ASP A 245 7.36 23.74 -8.66
CA ASP A 245 8.31 24.25 -9.67
C ASP A 245 7.82 24.06 -11.13
N GLY A 246 6.62 23.52 -11.32
CA GLY A 246 5.99 23.26 -12.61
C GLY A 246 6.44 21.97 -13.28
N SER A 247 7.43 21.26 -12.73
CA SER A 247 7.88 19.97 -13.27
C SER A 247 6.80 18.89 -13.12
N PRO A 248 6.68 17.97 -14.09
CA PRO A 248 5.61 16.97 -14.07
C PRO A 248 5.87 15.89 -13.01
N VAL A 249 4.80 15.44 -12.33
CA VAL A 249 4.90 14.31 -11.40
C VAL A 249 5.05 12.99 -12.17
N PHE A 250 4.24 12.79 -13.21
CA PHE A 250 4.40 11.65 -14.13
C PHE A 250 5.53 11.92 -15.10
N GLN A 251 6.49 11.00 -15.17
CA GLN A 251 7.64 11.08 -16.06
C GLN A 251 7.47 10.20 -17.31
N THR A 252 6.38 9.45 -17.39
CA THR A 252 6.08 8.52 -18.48
C THR A 252 4.67 8.69 -19.03
N ARG A 253 4.46 8.27 -20.28
CA ARG A 253 3.14 8.18 -20.93
C ARG A 253 2.51 6.79 -20.85
N THR A 254 3.27 5.81 -20.38
CA THR A 254 2.83 4.41 -20.29
C THR A 254 3.45 3.72 -19.09
N VAL A 255 2.72 2.79 -18.51
CA VAL A 255 3.24 1.80 -17.56
C VAL A 255 3.30 0.44 -18.27
N PRO A 256 4.47 0.02 -18.78
CA PRO A 256 4.63 -1.28 -19.43
C PRO A 256 4.20 -2.41 -18.50
N GLY A 257 3.34 -3.31 -18.98
CA GLY A 257 2.80 -4.40 -18.17
C GLY A 257 1.80 -4.00 -17.07
N GLY A 258 1.34 -2.74 -17.06
CA GLY A 258 0.43 -2.22 -16.04
C GLY A 258 -0.87 -3.03 -15.87
N ALA A 259 -1.34 -3.67 -16.94
CA ALA A 259 -2.52 -4.55 -16.90
C ALA A 259 -2.35 -5.79 -15.98
N MET A 260 -1.13 -6.06 -15.49
CA MET A 260 -0.87 -7.12 -14.51
C MET A 260 -1.45 -6.84 -13.13
N LEU A 261 -1.46 -5.57 -12.69
CA LEU A 261 -1.59 -5.21 -11.27
C LEU A 261 -2.90 -5.70 -10.65
N ALA A 262 -4.05 -5.26 -11.18
CA ALA A 262 -5.36 -5.64 -10.65
C ALA A 262 -5.59 -7.16 -10.56
N PRO A 263 -5.44 -7.94 -11.65
CA PRO A 263 -5.68 -9.38 -11.58
C PRO A 263 -4.66 -10.09 -10.68
N PHE A 264 -3.40 -9.65 -10.65
CA PHE A 264 -2.40 -10.24 -9.76
C PHE A 264 -2.71 -10.01 -8.29
N PHE A 265 -3.06 -8.77 -7.90
CA PHE A 265 -3.43 -8.46 -6.53
C PHE A 265 -4.72 -9.20 -6.12
N GLN A 266 -5.66 -9.41 -7.04
CA GLN A 266 -6.83 -10.27 -6.79
C GLN A 266 -6.43 -11.72 -6.50
N GLN A 267 -5.49 -12.30 -7.25
CA GLN A 267 -4.95 -13.63 -6.97
C GLN A 267 -4.24 -13.69 -5.62
N LEU A 268 -3.48 -12.66 -5.24
CA LEU A 268 -2.86 -12.56 -3.91
C LEU A 268 -3.93 -12.54 -2.81
N ALA A 269 -5.04 -11.81 -2.99
CA ALA A 269 -6.13 -11.78 -2.02
C ALA A 269 -6.88 -13.11 -1.89
N LEU A 270 -6.96 -13.89 -2.97
CA LEU A 270 -7.52 -15.25 -2.93
C LEU A 270 -6.56 -16.19 -2.19
N SER A 271 -5.27 -16.16 -2.51
CA SER A 271 -4.24 -16.97 -1.83
C SER A 271 -4.13 -16.62 -0.34
N SER A 272 -4.16 -15.32 0.01
CA SER A 272 -4.15 -14.86 1.40
C SER A 272 -5.37 -15.33 2.19
N ARG A 273 -6.56 -15.35 1.56
CA ARG A 273 -7.79 -15.90 2.16
C ARG A 273 -7.69 -17.39 2.40
N ARG A 274 -7.20 -18.12 1.40
CA ARG A 274 -7.03 -19.58 1.45
C ARG A 274 -6.12 -19.99 2.61
N ILE A 275 -4.91 -19.44 2.67
CA ILE A 275 -3.95 -19.79 3.73
C ILE A 275 -4.44 -19.36 5.12
N SER A 276 -5.15 -18.24 5.22
CA SER A 276 -5.80 -17.82 6.49
C SER A 276 -6.88 -18.81 6.93
N GLY A 277 -7.63 -19.38 5.98
CA GLY A 277 -8.61 -20.46 6.21
C GLY A 277 -7.95 -21.74 6.69
N GLU A 278 -6.92 -22.21 5.98
CA GLU A 278 -6.16 -23.42 6.32
C GLU A 278 -5.53 -23.32 7.71
N MET A 279 -4.95 -22.17 8.05
CA MET A 279 -4.36 -21.90 9.36
C MET A 279 -5.40 -21.57 10.45
N LYS A 280 -6.69 -21.45 10.10
CA LYS A 280 -7.76 -20.95 10.98
C LYS A 280 -7.38 -19.63 11.68
N LEU A 281 -6.62 -18.79 10.97
CA LEU A 281 -6.02 -17.56 11.48
C LEU A 281 -6.55 -16.36 10.68
N PRO A 282 -7.42 -15.51 11.26
CA PRO A 282 -7.88 -14.30 10.59
C PRO A 282 -6.71 -13.40 10.19
N ASN A 283 -6.84 -12.73 9.04
CA ASN A 283 -5.84 -11.80 8.48
C ASN A 283 -5.26 -10.80 9.49
N ILE A 284 -6.07 -10.32 10.44
CA ILE A 284 -5.65 -9.34 11.47
C ILE A 284 -4.80 -9.93 12.62
N ARG A 285 -4.61 -11.25 12.67
CA ARG A 285 -3.90 -11.94 13.76
C ARG A 285 -2.52 -12.47 13.36
N TRP A 286 -2.10 -12.22 12.12
CA TRP A 286 -0.80 -12.64 11.63
C TRP A 286 0.32 -11.79 12.25
N SER A 287 1.29 -12.43 12.90
CA SER A 287 2.48 -11.74 13.37
C SER A 287 3.36 -11.31 12.19
N GLU A 288 4.18 -10.27 12.37
CA GLU A 288 5.16 -9.85 11.34
C GLU A 288 6.06 -11.01 10.90
N GLN A 289 6.50 -11.83 11.85
CA GLN A 289 7.32 -13.01 11.57
C GLN A 289 6.59 -13.99 10.66
N GLN A 290 5.31 -14.27 10.92
CA GLN A 290 4.50 -15.11 10.05
C GLN A 290 4.38 -14.47 8.68
N GLN A 291 3.96 -13.21 8.57
CA GLN A 291 3.78 -12.53 7.28
C GLN A 291 5.05 -12.53 6.40
N ARG A 292 6.23 -12.55 7.03
CA ARG A 292 7.56 -12.58 6.40
C ARG A 292 8.13 -13.98 6.19
N ASP A 293 7.41 -15.04 6.52
CA ASP A 293 7.87 -16.42 6.31
C ASP A 293 8.10 -16.71 4.82
N GLY A 294 9.34 -17.08 4.48
CA GLY A 294 9.79 -17.30 3.10
C GLY A 294 8.97 -18.34 2.32
N ARG A 295 8.30 -19.26 3.03
CA ARG A 295 7.41 -20.27 2.41
C ARG A 295 6.29 -19.65 1.57
N TYR A 296 5.90 -18.41 1.85
CA TYR A 296 4.86 -17.72 1.11
C TYR A 296 5.33 -17.13 -0.22
N SER A 297 6.63 -17.09 -0.49
CA SER A 297 7.13 -16.69 -1.81
C SER A 297 6.61 -17.63 -2.90
N HIS A 298 6.49 -18.93 -2.61
CA HIS A 298 5.89 -19.88 -3.54
C HIS A 298 4.42 -19.55 -3.84
N LEU A 299 3.62 -19.15 -2.84
CA LEU A 299 2.23 -18.75 -3.04
C LEU A 299 2.10 -17.47 -3.88
N ILE A 300 3.04 -16.54 -3.74
CA ILE A 300 3.11 -15.32 -4.57
C ILE A 300 3.42 -15.72 -6.02
N CYS A 301 4.37 -16.63 -6.26
CA CYS A 301 4.70 -17.12 -7.60
C CYS A 301 3.53 -17.89 -8.23
N GLN A 302 2.83 -18.73 -7.48
CA GLN A 302 1.60 -19.40 -7.93
C GLN A 302 0.51 -18.39 -8.32
N ALA A 303 0.29 -17.35 -7.51
CA ALA A 303 -0.66 -16.29 -7.82
C ALA A 303 -0.29 -15.55 -9.12
N LEU A 304 1.01 -15.30 -9.34
CA LEU A 304 1.51 -14.69 -10.55
C LEU A 304 1.26 -15.57 -11.79
N ALA A 305 1.59 -16.86 -11.70
CA ALA A 305 1.34 -17.83 -12.77
C ALA A 305 -0.16 -17.95 -13.10
N ALA A 306 -1.03 -18.04 -12.09
CA ALA A 306 -2.49 -18.07 -12.27
C ALA A 306 -3.01 -16.79 -12.94
N THR A 307 -2.40 -15.64 -12.64
CA THR A 307 -2.73 -14.36 -13.29
C THR A 307 -2.44 -14.41 -14.79
N ALA A 308 -1.33 -15.01 -15.20
CA ALA A 308 -0.99 -15.14 -16.61
C ALA A 308 -1.85 -16.15 -17.37
N GLN A 309 -2.33 -17.21 -16.71
CA GLN A 309 -3.20 -18.23 -17.32
C GLN A 309 -4.59 -17.68 -17.64
N ASN A 310 -5.14 -16.81 -16.80
CA ASN A 310 -6.46 -16.18 -16.99
C ASN A 310 -6.49 -15.08 -18.08
N LYS A 311 -5.43 -14.96 -18.89
CA LYS A 311 -5.39 -14.09 -20.08
C LYS A 311 -6.02 -14.71 -21.32
N LYS A 312 -6.06 -16.05 -21.33
CA LYS A 312 -6.66 -16.86 -22.41
C LYS A 312 -8.15 -17.02 -22.14
#